data_AF-A0A7J2X384-F1
#
_entry.id   AF-A0A7J2X384-F1
#
_cell.length_a   1.000
_cell.length_b   1.000
_cell.length_c   1.000
_cell.angle_alpha   90.00
_cell.angle_beta   90.00
_cell.angle_gamma   90.00
#
_symmetry.space_group_name_H-M   'P 1'
#
loop_
_entity.id
_entity.type
_entity.pdbx_description
1 polymer ?
#
loop_
_entity_poly.entity_id
_entity_poly.type
_entity_poly.pdbx_seq_one_letter_code
_entity_poly.pdbx_strand_id
1 'polypeptide(L)'
;MFGHIVLCNSYRNPALLAKMTATLQVLSNGRYILGIGAGWKIDEYIAYGYPFPPPRVRIGQLEEAVQIIRRMWTEESVSFRGKYYHIDNAICSPKPKPVPLIMIGGGGEKLML
;
A
#
# COMPACT_ATOMS: atom_id res chain seq x y z
N MET A 1 2.86 -6.07 18.76
CA MET A 1 2.62 -5.50 17.41
C MET A 1 1.79 -6.49 16.61
N PHE A 2 1.04 -6.05 15.60
CA PHE A 2 0.29 -6.93 14.69
C PHE A 2 0.24 -6.32 13.29
N GLY A 3 -0.04 -7.14 12.27
CA GLY A 3 -0.10 -6.66 10.90
C GLY A 3 -0.50 -7.76 9.93
N HIS A 4 -0.67 -7.37 8.67
CA HIS A 4 -0.95 -8.30 7.58
C HIS A 4 0.32 -9.05 7.14
N ILE A 5 0.19 -10.26 6.60
CA ILE A 5 1.31 -11.05 6.05
C ILE A 5 0.98 -11.68 4.68
N VAL A 6 0.95 -10.94 3.58
CA VAL A 6 0.90 -9.48 3.43
C VAL A 6 -0.30 -9.11 2.58
N LEU A 7 -0.79 -7.87 2.65
CA LEU A 7 -1.83 -7.40 1.73
C LEU A 7 -1.31 -7.42 0.28
N CYS A 8 -2.18 -7.78 -0.66
CA CYS A 8 -1.89 -7.55 -2.08
C CYS A 8 -2.19 -6.10 -2.47
N ASN A 9 -1.20 -5.42 -3.05
CA ASN A 9 -1.32 -4.04 -3.49
C ASN A 9 -2.45 -3.84 -4.51
N SER A 10 -2.63 -4.78 -5.45
CA SER A 10 -3.59 -4.62 -6.55
C SER A 10 -5.05 -4.61 -6.10
N TYR A 11 -5.37 -5.06 -4.89
CA TYR A 11 -6.76 -5.16 -4.42
C TYR A 11 -7.31 -3.82 -3.92
N ARG A 12 -6.49 -2.78 -3.74
CA ARG A 12 -6.94 -1.51 -3.16
C ARG A 12 -6.22 -0.31 -3.78
N ASN A 13 -6.95 0.80 -3.91
CA ASN A 13 -6.34 2.08 -4.21
C ASN A 13 -5.37 2.49 -3.08
N PRO A 14 -4.15 3.00 -3.39
CA PRO A 14 -3.15 3.30 -2.38
C PRO A 14 -3.55 4.42 -1.43
N ALA A 15 -4.28 5.44 -1.90
CA ALA A 15 -4.76 6.51 -1.03
C ALA A 15 -5.84 6.03 -0.05
N LEU A 16 -6.75 5.16 -0.53
CA LEU A 16 -7.73 4.50 0.33
C LEU A 16 -7.03 3.63 1.38
N LEU A 17 -6.04 2.84 0.99
CA LEU A 17 -5.27 2.01 1.91
C LEU A 17 -4.55 2.87 2.97
N ALA A 18 -3.96 4.00 2.59
CA ALA A 18 -3.33 4.95 3.51
C ALA A 18 -4.31 5.46 4.58
N LYS A 19 -5.54 5.82 4.16
CA LYS A 19 -6.61 6.30 5.06
C LYS A 19 -7.09 5.22 6.03
N MET A 20 -7.32 4.01 5.53
CA MET A 20 -7.76 2.88 6.36
C MET A 20 -6.71 2.52 7.42
N THR A 21 -5.45 2.44 7.01
CA THR A 21 -4.33 2.07 7.88
C THR A 21 -3.99 3.16 8.89
N ALA A 22 -4.17 4.43 8.54
CA ALA A 22 -4.03 5.53 9.50
C ALA A 22 -5.05 5.40 10.65
N THR A 23 -6.30 5.07 10.34
CA THR A 23 -7.35 4.82 11.35
C THR A 23 -6.98 3.63 12.22
N LEU A 24 -6.54 2.52 11.62
CA LEU A 24 -6.13 1.33 12.36
C LEU A 24 -4.91 1.59 13.25
N GLN A 25 -3.98 2.45 12.83
CA GLN A 25 -2.83 2.83 13.64
C GLN A 25 -3.25 3.59 14.90
N VAL A 26 -4.21 4.50 14.78
CA VAL A 26 -4.78 5.21 15.94
C VAL A 26 -5.52 4.24 16.85
N LEU A 27 -6.41 3.41 16.32
CA LEU A 27 -7.17 2.42 17.11
C LEU A 27 -6.27 1.39 17.80
N SER A 28 -5.16 1.03 17.18
CA SER A 28 -4.19 0.07 17.73
C SER A 28 -3.24 0.68 18.76
N ASN A 29 -3.33 1.98 19.02
CA ASN A 29 -2.39 2.75 19.83
C ASN A 29 -0.93 2.56 19.35
N GLY A 30 -0.72 2.65 18.03
CA GLY A 30 0.60 2.61 17.42
C GLY A 30 1.19 1.23 17.15
N ARG A 31 0.42 0.14 17.34
CA ARG A 31 0.94 -1.24 17.29
C ARG A 31 0.81 -1.92 15.93
N TYR A 32 0.22 -1.26 14.94
CA TYR A 32 -0.07 -1.84 13.63
C TYR A 32 1.12 -1.69 12.66
N ILE A 33 1.36 -2.75 11.89
CA ILE A 33 2.36 -2.84 10.83
C ILE A 33 1.62 -3.09 9.51
N LEU A 34 1.87 -2.25 8.50
CA LEU A 34 1.37 -2.46 7.15
C LEU A 34 2.27 -3.46 6.41
N GLY A 35 1.92 -4.74 6.47
CA GLY A 35 2.45 -5.73 5.55
C GLY A 35 1.79 -5.62 4.17
N ILE A 36 2.57 -5.37 3.12
CA ILE A 36 2.08 -5.25 1.74
C ILE A 36 3.06 -5.89 0.74
N GLY A 37 2.54 -6.43 -0.37
CA GLY A 37 3.33 -6.98 -1.46
C GLY A 37 2.66 -6.82 -2.82
N ALA A 38 3.40 -7.13 -3.89
CA ALA A 38 2.93 -6.94 -5.27
C ALA A 38 1.82 -7.94 -5.70
N GLY A 39 1.45 -8.88 -4.83
CA GLY A 39 0.58 -10.02 -5.16
C GLY A 39 1.32 -11.12 -5.91
N TRP A 40 0.73 -12.32 -5.98
CA TRP A 40 1.31 -13.43 -6.74
C TRP A 40 0.29 -14.53 -7.05
N LYS A 41 -0.75 -14.66 -6.20
CA LYS A 41 -1.74 -15.72 -6.29
C LYS A 41 -2.82 -15.41 -7.34
N ILE A 42 -2.60 -15.84 -8.57
CA ILE A 42 -3.51 -15.58 -9.71
C ILE A 42 -4.97 -16.02 -9.43
N ASP A 43 -5.16 -17.11 -8.70
CA ASP A 43 -6.51 -17.64 -8.39
C ASP A 43 -7.36 -16.61 -7.62
N GLU A 44 -6.76 -15.86 -6.70
CA GLU A 44 -7.46 -14.80 -5.96
C GLU A 44 -7.78 -13.61 -6.86
N TYR A 45 -6.88 -13.25 -7.77
CA TYR A 45 -7.13 -12.18 -8.74
C TYR A 45 -8.34 -12.50 -9.60
N ILE A 46 -8.42 -13.73 -10.12
CA ILE A 46 -9.55 -14.19 -10.94
C ILE A 46 -10.82 -14.21 -10.09
N ALA A 47 -10.78 -14.81 -8.90
CA ALA A 47 -11.95 -14.96 -8.03
C ALA A 47 -12.52 -13.59 -7.58
N TYR A 48 -11.66 -12.60 -7.37
CA TYR A 48 -12.07 -11.26 -6.96
C TYR A 48 -12.30 -10.30 -8.15
N GLY A 49 -12.08 -10.75 -9.39
CA GLY A 49 -12.29 -9.96 -10.60
C GLY A 49 -11.23 -8.90 -10.87
N TYR A 50 -10.00 -9.04 -10.34
CA TYR A 50 -8.88 -8.15 -10.63
C TYR A 50 -8.07 -8.60 -11.86
N PRO A 51 -7.60 -7.67 -12.70
CA PRO A 51 -6.59 -7.97 -13.69
C PRO A 51 -5.32 -8.50 -13.00
N PHE A 52 -4.64 -9.47 -13.62
CA PHE A 52 -3.34 -9.99 -13.16
C PHE A 52 -2.19 -9.54 -14.09
N PRO A 53 -1.66 -8.29 -13.94
CA PRO A 53 -0.58 -7.80 -14.78
C PRO A 53 0.72 -8.61 -14.64
N PRO A 54 1.66 -8.47 -15.59
CA PRO A 54 2.99 -9.05 -15.49
C PRO A 54 3.71 -8.60 -14.20
N PRO A 55 4.62 -9.42 -13.63
CA PRO A 55 5.30 -9.12 -12.38
C PRO A 55 5.95 -7.72 -12.32
N ARG A 56 6.64 -7.30 -13.39
CA ARG A 56 7.28 -5.97 -13.47
C ARG A 56 6.30 -4.82 -13.28
N VAL A 57 5.09 -4.95 -13.81
CA VAL A 57 4.04 -3.93 -13.65
C VAL A 57 3.56 -3.89 -12.20
N ARG A 58 3.29 -5.05 -11.60
CA ARG A 58 2.83 -5.14 -10.21
C ARG A 58 3.87 -4.66 -9.19
N ILE A 59 5.15 -4.86 -9.47
CA ILE A 59 6.25 -4.32 -8.65
C ILE A 59 6.30 -2.80 -8.75
N GLY A 60 6.23 -2.22 -9.96
CA GLY A 60 6.19 -0.77 -10.12
C GLY A 60 4.93 -0.13 -9.51
N GLN A 61 3.79 -0.83 -9.55
CA GLN A 61 2.58 -0.42 -8.83
C GLN A 61 2.84 -0.40 -7.32
N LEU A 62 3.44 -1.46 -6.75
CA LEU A 62 3.75 -1.49 -5.32
C LEU A 62 4.66 -0.32 -4.91
N GLU A 63 5.67 -0.01 -5.73
CA GLU A 63 6.59 1.09 -5.49
C GLU A 63 5.86 2.44 -5.39
N GLU A 64 5.06 2.79 -6.41
CA GLU A 64 4.27 4.04 -6.40
C GLU A 64 3.25 4.07 -5.26
N ALA A 65 2.63 2.93 -4.95
CA ALA A 65 1.68 2.82 -3.84
C ALA A 65 2.35 3.12 -2.49
N VAL A 66 3.54 2.59 -2.24
CA VAL A 66 4.30 2.86 -1.01
C VAL A 66 4.67 4.34 -0.91
N GLN A 67 5.07 4.98 -2.02
CA GLN A 67 5.33 6.42 -2.04
C GLN A 67 4.08 7.22 -1.65
N ILE A 68 2.94 6.95 -2.29
CA ILE A 68 1.66 7.60 -1.97
C ILE A 68 1.29 7.41 -0.50
N ILE A 69 1.34 6.17 -0.01
CA ILE A 69 0.93 5.83 1.36
C ILE A 69 1.77 6.59 2.39
N ARG A 70 3.11 6.58 2.23
CA ARG A 70 4.02 7.27 3.14
C ARG A 70 3.77 8.78 3.15
N ARG A 71 3.69 9.39 1.97
CA ARG A 71 3.42 10.82 1.82
C ARG A 71 2.11 11.20 2.47
N MET A 72 1.05 10.42 2.28
CA MET A 72 -0.26 10.70 2.88
C MET A 72 -0.24 10.63 4.41
N TRP A 73 0.60 9.80 5.03
CA TRP A 73 0.74 9.76 6.49
C TRP A 73 1.52 10.95 7.07
N THR A 74 2.36 11.63 6.27
CA THR A 74 3.29 12.66 6.77
C THR A 74 2.99 14.08 6.27
N GLU A 75 2.42 14.23 5.09
CA GLU A 75 2.10 15.52 4.46
C GLU A 75 0.64 15.90 4.69
N GLU A 76 0.30 17.19 4.76
CA GLU A 76 -1.07 17.65 4.99
C GLU A 76 -2.04 17.22 3.86
N SER A 77 -1.61 17.40 2.61
CA SER A 77 -2.29 16.93 1.40
C SER A 77 -1.26 16.47 0.37
N VAL A 78 -1.64 15.52 -0.50
CA VAL A 78 -0.73 14.89 -1.46
C VAL A 78 -1.35 14.83 -2.85
N SER A 79 -0.65 15.37 -3.83
CA SER A 79 -0.84 15.03 -5.25
C SER A 79 0.31 14.14 -5.73
N PHE A 80 -0.01 13.15 -6.56
CA PHE A 80 0.95 12.21 -7.15
C PHE A 80 0.53 11.89 -8.57
N ARG A 81 1.47 12.01 -9.52
CA ARG A 81 1.28 11.70 -10.94
C ARG A 81 2.33 10.68 -11.37
N GLY A 82 2.06 9.41 -11.09
CA GLY A 82 2.90 8.30 -11.49
C GLY A 82 2.47 7.67 -12.80
N LYS A 83 3.17 6.60 -13.16
CA LYS A 83 2.83 5.76 -14.30
C LYS A 83 1.59 4.91 -14.03
N TYR A 84 1.38 4.47 -12.79
CA TYR A 84 0.29 3.57 -12.44
C TYR A 84 -0.80 4.21 -11.60
N TYR A 85 -0.45 5.18 -10.76
CA TYR A 85 -1.41 5.87 -9.91
C TYR A 85 -1.39 7.38 -10.11
N HIS A 86 -2.58 7.96 -10.04
CA HIS A 86 -2.78 9.40 -10.01
C HIS A 86 -3.73 9.72 -8.86
N ILE A 87 -3.30 10.62 -7.97
CA ILE A 87 -4.14 11.22 -6.94
C ILE A 87 -3.95 12.74 -6.98
N ASP A 88 -5.01 13.48 -6.66
CA ASP A 88 -4.99 14.94 -6.62
C ASP A 88 -5.50 15.42 -5.27
N ASN A 89 -4.71 16.24 -4.58
CA ASN A 89 -4.99 16.87 -3.29
C ASN A 89 -5.57 15.89 -2.24
N ALA A 90 -5.05 14.67 -2.19
CA ALA A 90 -5.54 13.63 -1.31
C ALA A 90 -5.16 13.91 0.15
N ILE A 91 -6.16 13.86 1.05
CA ILE A 91 -5.98 14.12 2.48
C ILE A 91 -6.14 12.82 3.27
N CYS A 92 -5.20 12.58 4.18
CA CYS A 92 -5.31 11.51 5.18
C CYS A 92 -5.47 12.11 6.57
N SER A 93 -6.58 11.81 7.23
CA SER A 93 -6.88 12.21 8.61
C SER A 93 -7.65 11.08 9.31
N PRO A 94 -7.35 10.70 10.57
CA PRO A 94 -6.30 11.27 11.41
C PRO A 94 -4.90 10.99 10.85
N LYS A 95 -3.91 11.82 11.21
CA LYS A 95 -2.50 11.49 10.96
C LYS A 95 -2.06 10.40 11.94
N PRO A 96 -1.53 9.26 11.47
CA PRO A 96 -1.12 8.21 12.37
C PRO A 96 0.10 8.64 13.18
N LYS A 97 0.05 8.44 14.51
CA LYS A 97 1.18 8.67 15.42
C LYS A 97 1.32 7.47 16.36
N PRO A 98 2.47 6.75 16.37
CA PRO A 98 3.58 6.85 15.41
C PRO A 98 3.14 6.48 13.98
N VAL A 99 3.93 6.88 12.99
CA VAL A 99 3.73 6.44 11.59
C VAL A 99 3.87 4.91 11.52
N PRO A 100 2.97 4.18 10.82
CA PRO A 100 3.06 2.72 10.75
C PRO A 100 4.35 2.28 10.06
N LEU A 101 4.93 1.18 10.53
CA LEU A 101 5.98 0.49 9.79
C LEU A 101 5.39 -0.17 8.54
N ILE A 102 6.11 -0.12 7.43
CA ILE A 102 5.77 -0.86 6.21
C ILE A 102 6.70 -2.06 6.11
N MET A 103 6.11 -3.25 6.04
CA MET A 103 6.82 -4.50 5.79
C MET A 103 6.50 -4.95 4.36
N ILE A 104 7.52 -5.02 3.51
CA ILE A 104 7.36 -5.47 2.13
C ILE A 104 7.50 -6.98 2.07
N GLY A 105 6.44 -7.68 1.66
CA GLY A 105 6.49 -9.10 1.35
C GLY A 105 7.02 -9.31 -0.07
N GLY A 106 8.09 -10.09 -0.21
CA GLY A 106 8.72 -10.41 -1.49
C GLY A 106 9.07 -11.89 -1.59
N GLY A 107 8.97 -12.41 -2.81
CA GLY A 107 9.41 -13.74 -3.21
C GLY A 107 9.71 -13.75 -4.71
N GLY A 108 10.80 -14.39 -5.12
CA GLY A 108 11.33 -14.36 -6.49
C GLY A 108 12.80 -13.94 -6.55
N GLU A 109 13.42 -14.06 -7.72
CA GLU A 109 14.77 -13.50 -7.95
C GLU A 109 14.76 -12.00 -7.67
N LYS A 110 15.82 -11.52 -7.03
CA LYS A 110 16.01 -10.13 -6.60
C LYS A 110 15.85 -9.18 -7.79
N LEU A 111 14.64 -8.68 -8.01
CA LEU A 111 14.43 -7.40 -8.67
C LEU A 111 14.73 -6.36 -7.60
N MET A 112 16.00 -5.97 -7.50
CA MET A 112 16.43 -4.90 -6.60
C MET A 112 15.63 -3.64 -6.96
N LEU A 113 14.83 -3.18 -6.01
CA LEU A 113 14.42 -1.78 -5.89
C LEU A 113 15.54 -1.06 -5.11
#